data_AF-A0A4S8N3E7-F1
#
_entry.id   AF-A0A4S8N3E7-F1
#
_cell.length_a   1.000
_cell.length_b   1.000
_cell.length_c   1.000
_cell.angle_alpha   90.00
_cell.angle_beta   90.00
_cell.angle_gamma   90.00
#
_symmetry.space_group_name_H-M   'P 1'
#
loop_
_entity.id
_entity.type
_entity.pdbx_description
1 polymer ?
#
loop_
_entity_poly.entity_id
_entity_poly.type
_entity_poly.pdbx_seq_one_letter_code
_entity_poly.pdbx_strand_id
1 'polypeptide(L)'
;MSHLEPAKPGAGRLATAALAALVVALLVGAFWWTGRDGDPQQATAPDPSATASGPPAATESAGRTGADDPTRATRPADPAPSDLPVIPELPKDARVVVVSIDGLASYAVTEELTPVLKGLLDSGAGTLNARTAVEMTVTLPNHTGMVTGRPILTALGGHGVTWNDPTSQNVRSGVDSVFTTIAAAGGESAVFTGKEKFEMWGRSWPGTIDELVVDESLDALTDATVTDLQQHRRDLVFFHIAETDVAGHAHGWGSPAYEDAVRRADSALGQVVQTIEADPRRARETIVVVTADHGGLRGQKRHGDAGAAEDYTIPFVVWGPGVVHGDLYRLNADDYADPGSGQPSYDGPRPVRNASVANLVTRLLGLGAVPGSLIDTDQDLDLR
;
A
#
# COMPACT_ATOMS: atom_id res chain seq x y z
N MET A 1 32.80 7.35 62.94
CA MET A 1 32.90 8.42 63.95
C MET A 1 32.66 9.75 63.25
N SER A 2 31.83 10.63 63.82
CA SER A 2 31.65 12.09 63.51
C SER A 2 31.42 12.55 62.06
N HIS A 3 30.75 13.65 61.68
CA HIS A 3 29.69 14.56 62.20
C HIS A 3 29.42 15.56 61.03
N LEU A 4 28.26 16.21 60.82
CA LEU A 4 26.96 16.25 61.50
C LEU A 4 25.86 16.58 60.45
N GLU A 5 24.61 16.82 60.87
CA GLU A 5 23.44 17.09 59.98
C GLU A 5 22.96 18.58 60.07
N PRO A 6 21.77 19.05 59.58
CA PRO A 6 21.71 20.02 58.47
C PRO A 6 20.98 21.34 58.80
N ALA A 7 20.78 22.20 57.78
CA ALA A 7 19.77 23.28 57.82
C ALA A 7 19.12 23.58 56.45
N LYS A 8 17.79 23.72 56.43
CA LYS A 8 16.93 24.27 55.36
C LYS A 8 16.31 25.60 55.87
N PRO A 9 15.36 26.26 55.16
CA PRO A 9 15.45 26.90 53.84
C PRO A 9 15.05 28.40 53.90
N GLY A 10 15.27 29.16 52.81
CA GLY A 10 14.75 30.54 52.66
C GLY A 10 13.69 30.64 51.57
N ALA A 11 12.58 31.36 51.82
CA ALA A 11 11.44 31.46 50.92
C ALA A 11 11.14 32.91 50.46
N GLY A 12 10.73 33.06 49.19
CA GLY A 12 10.07 34.24 48.61
C GLY A 12 9.45 33.81 47.27
N ARG A 13 8.12 33.88 47.05
CA ARG A 13 7.32 35.08 46.72
C ARG A 13 7.85 35.78 45.45
N LEU A 14 7.13 35.95 44.33
CA LEU A 14 5.75 35.65 43.85
C LEU A 14 5.88 35.24 42.34
N ALA A 15 4.88 35.03 41.46
CA ALA A 15 3.45 35.36 41.44
C ALA A 15 2.59 34.44 40.52
N THR A 16 1.28 34.72 40.53
CA THR A 16 0.17 34.40 39.60
C THR A 16 0.33 34.95 38.16
N ALA A 17 -0.39 34.53 37.11
CA ALA A 17 -1.27 33.37 36.87
C ALA A 17 -1.73 33.27 35.38
N ALA A 18 -2.16 32.07 34.98
CA ALA A 18 -3.28 31.72 34.07
C ALA A 18 -3.47 32.33 32.65
N LEU A 19 -3.58 31.40 31.69
CA LEU A 19 -4.53 31.33 30.54
C LEU A 19 -4.61 32.44 29.47
N ALA A 20 -4.23 32.08 28.24
CA ALA A 20 -4.99 32.36 27.01
C ALA A 20 -4.55 31.38 25.90
N ALA A 21 -5.45 31.07 24.96
CA ALA A 21 -5.21 30.13 23.85
C ALA A 21 -5.20 30.87 22.48
N LEU A 22 -5.00 30.09 21.41
CA LEU A 22 -5.53 30.27 20.03
C LEU A 22 -4.58 30.78 18.91
N VAL A 23 -4.21 29.84 18.01
CA VAL A 23 -4.08 29.95 16.52
C VAL A 23 -2.91 30.76 15.88
N VAL A 24 -2.62 30.40 14.61
CA VAL A 24 -1.59 30.81 13.63
C VAL A 24 -0.41 29.82 13.60
N ALA A 25 -0.34 28.79 12.76
CA ALA A 25 -0.86 28.53 11.40
C ALA A 25 -0.15 29.34 10.28
N LEU A 26 0.77 28.67 9.57
CA LEU A 26 1.43 29.03 8.30
C LEU A 26 2.33 30.29 8.31
N LEU A 27 3.59 30.11 7.85
CA LEU A 27 4.36 30.99 6.94
C LEU A 27 5.87 30.67 6.99
N VAL A 28 6.32 29.66 6.23
CA VAL A 28 7.71 29.56 5.77
C VAL A 28 7.67 29.17 4.29
N GLY A 29 7.63 30.17 3.41
CA GLY A 29 7.45 29.95 1.97
C GLY A 29 7.26 31.22 1.16
N ALA A 30 8.26 32.11 1.13
CA ALA A 30 8.39 33.17 0.11
C ALA A 30 9.77 33.87 0.21
N PHE A 31 10.74 33.44 -0.59
CA PHE A 31 11.97 34.14 -1.02
C PHE A 31 12.71 33.12 -1.91
N TRP A 32 12.82 33.21 -3.24
CA TRP A 32 12.86 34.38 -4.14
C TRP A 32 12.19 34.07 -5.50
N TRP A 33 11.53 35.06 -6.11
CA TRP A 33 11.45 35.19 -7.57
C TRP A 33 11.22 36.64 -7.97
N THR A 34 12.15 37.21 -8.76
CA THR A 34 11.99 38.53 -9.39
C THR A 34 12.56 38.50 -10.80
N GLY A 35 11.74 38.87 -11.79
CA GLY A 35 12.22 39.28 -13.11
C GLY A 35 11.83 38.39 -14.29
N ARG A 36 10.63 38.61 -14.84
CA ARG A 36 10.49 39.24 -16.17
C ARG A 36 9.05 39.64 -16.50
N ASP A 37 8.94 40.77 -17.17
CA ASP A 37 7.70 41.43 -17.64
C ASP A 37 7.13 40.71 -18.89
N GLY A 38 5.80 40.59 -19.01
CA GLY A 38 4.99 41.37 -19.97
C GLY A 38 4.77 40.62 -21.31
N ASP A 39 3.60 40.55 -21.95
CA ASP A 39 2.30 41.25 -21.83
C ASP A 39 1.18 40.29 -22.36
N PRO A 40 -0.13 40.44 -22.04
CA PRO A 40 -1.13 39.37 -22.23
C PRO A 40 -1.99 39.50 -23.51
N GLN A 41 -2.62 38.40 -23.92
CA GLN A 41 -3.79 38.44 -24.81
C GLN A 41 -5.05 37.78 -24.22
N GLN A 42 -6.04 38.65 -24.01
CA GLN A 42 -7.48 38.37 -24.05
C GLN A 42 -7.87 37.76 -25.41
N ALA A 43 -8.99 37.04 -25.60
CA ALA A 43 -10.03 36.51 -24.72
C ALA A 43 -10.98 35.61 -25.55
N THR A 44 -12.14 35.27 -24.95
CA THR A 44 -13.42 34.79 -25.54
C THR A 44 -13.72 33.29 -25.42
N ALA A 45 -14.73 33.01 -24.60
CA ALA A 45 -15.60 31.85 -24.71
C ALA A 45 -16.94 32.31 -25.35
N PRO A 46 -17.69 31.41 -25.99
CA PRO A 46 -19.12 31.60 -26.22
C PRO A 46 -20.01 30.65 -25.38
N ASP A 47 -21.23 31.12 -25.16
CA ASP A 47 -22.28 30.62 -24.25
C ASP A 47 -23.09 29.42 -24.85
N PRO A 48 -23.83 28.62 -24.06
CA PRO A 48 -24.49 27.40 -24.54
C PRO A 48 -25.97 27.58 -24.92
N SER A 49 -26.37 27.02 -26.06
CA SER A 49 -27.75 26.62 -26.44
C SER A 49 -27.68 25.79 -27.74
N ALA A 50 -28.62 24.94 -28.13
CA ALA A 50 -30.02 24.80 -27.73
C ALA A 50 -30.55 23.34 -27.79
N THR A 51 -31.80 23.22 -27.36
CA THR A 51 -32.68 22.06 -27.19
C THR A 51 -32.99 21.16 -28.41
N ALA A 52 -33.12 19.85 -28.13
CA ALA A 52 -34.18 18.91 -28.54
C ALA A 52 -34.55 18.67 -30.02
N SER A 53 -34.70 17.39 -30.41
CA SER A 53 -35.93 16.79 -31.01
C SER A 53 -35.74 15.31 -31.43
N GLY A 54 -36.60 14.40 -30.95
CA GLY A 54 -37.02 13.21 -31.73
C GLY A 54 -38.16 13.61 -32.71
N PRO A 55 -38.84 12.71 -33.47
CA PRO A 55 -39.15 11.29 -33.21
C PRO A 55 -39.05 10.46 -34.53
N PRO A 56 -39.90 9.46 -34.90
CA PRO A 56 -40.81 8.59 -34.13
C PRO A 56 -40.63 7.07 -34.39
N ALA A 57 -41.33 6.26 -33.58
CA ALA A 57 -41.58 4.85 -33.87
C ALA A 57 -42.71 4.67 -34.90
N ALA A 58 -42.64 3.60 -35.70
CA ALA A 58 -43.72 3.17 -36.59
C ALA A 58 -44.07 1.70 -36.32
N THR A 59 -45.32 1.46 -35.95
CA THR A 59 -45.95 0.13 -35.93
C THR A 59 -46.59 -0.16 -37.27
N GLU A 60 -46.37 -1.34 -37.85
CA GLU A 60 -47.39 -1.95 -38.71
C GLU A 60 -47.29 -3.47 -38.74
N SER A 61 -48.43 -4.11 -39.00
CA SER A 61 -48.63 -5.56 -38.95
C SER A 61 -49.12 -6.06 -40.29
N ALA A 62 -48.48 -7.10 -40.83
CA ALA A 62 -49.05 -7.93 -41.89
C ALA A 62 -48.43 -9.34 -41.86
N GLY A 63 -49.23 -10.34 -41.54
CA GLY A 63 -48.80 -11.74 -41.60
C GLY A 63 -48.73 -12.26 -43.05
N ARG A 64 -47.75 -13.10 -43.35
CA ARG A 64 -47.77 -14.04 -44.48
C ARG A 64 -47.23 -15.40 -44.08
N THR A 65 -47.69 -16.41 -44.82
CA THR A 65 -47.66 -17.83 -44.49
C THR A 65 -46.37 -18.54 -44.90
N GLY A 66 -45.93 -19.45 -44.04
CA GLY A 66 -45.21 -20.71 -44.31
C GLY A 66 -44.30 -20.83 -45.54
N ALA A 67 -43.01 -20.95 -45.27
CA ALA A 67 -42.07 -21.78 -46.03
C ALA A 67 -40.99 -22.29 -45.05
N ASP A 68 -40.60 -23.56 -45.16
CA ASP A 68 -39.58 -24.17 -44.29
C ASP A 68 -38.18 -23.66 -44.65
N ASP A 69 -37.43 -23.19 -43.64
CA ASP A 69 -36.01 -22.85 -43.76
C ASP A 69 -35.15 -23.88 -42.98
N PRO A 70 -34.35 -24.71 -43.67
CA PRO A 70 -33.53 -25.75 -43.06
C PRO A 70 -32.17 -25.25 -42.53
N THR A 71 -32.01 -23.96 -42.23
CA THR A 71 -30.74 -23.39 -41.75
C THR A 71 -30.78 -22.74 -40.35
N ARG A 72 -31.56 -23.32 -39.41
CA ARG A 72 -31.43 -22.96 -38.00
C ARG A 72 -30.15 -23.56 -37.40
N ALA A 73 -29.04 -22.82 -37.51
CA ALA A 73 -27.84 -23.08 -36.73
C ALA A 73 -28.20 -23.16 -35.24
N THR A 74 -27.90 -24.30 -34.61
CA THR A 74 -28.12 -24.49 -33.18
C THR A 74 -27.21 -23.53 -32.42
N ARG A 75 -27.80 -22.56 -31.71
CA ARG A 75 -27.08 -21.80 -30.68
C ARG A 75 -26.43 -22.82 -29.73
N PRO A 76 -25.14 -22.69 -29.37
CA PRO A 76 -24.54 -23.54 -28.36
C PRO A 76 -25.41 -23.57 -27.11
N ALA A 77 -25.58 -24.74 -26.51
CA ALA A 77 -26.24 -24.82 -25.21
C ALA A 77 -25.44 -23.98 -24.20
N ASP A 78 -26.14 -23.29 -23.30
CA ASP A 78 -25.48 -22.68 -22.15
C ASP A 78 -24.74 -23.79 -21.37
N PRO A 79 -23.51 -23.55 -20.89
CA PRO A 79 -22.73 -24.55 -20.18
C PRO A 79 -23.51 -25.12 -18.99
N ALA A 80 -23.35 -26.42 -18.72
CA ALA A 80 -24.00 -27.02 -17.57
C ALA A 80 -23.44 -26.39 -16.27
N PRO A 81 -24.17 -26.40 -15.14
CA PRO A 81 -23.64 -25.87 -13.88
C PRO A 81 -22.33 -26.51 -13.39
N SER A 82 -21.95 -27.67 -13.95
CA SER A 82 -20.68 -28.36 -13.74
C SER A 82 -19.49 -27.80 -14.55
N ASP A 83 -19.76 -26.96 -15.54
CA ASP A 83 -18.75 -26.46 -16.50
C ASP A 83 -18.31 -25.03 -16.16
N LEU A 84 -18.82 -24.46 -15.06
CA LEU A 84 -18.29 -23.22 -14.48
C LEU A 84 -16.90 -23.50 -13.89
N PRO A 85 -15.92 -22.62 -14.10
CA PRO A 85 -14.58 -22.80 -13.55
C PRO A 85 -14.65 -22.86 -12.02
N VAL A 86 -14.09 -23.92 -11.43
CA VAL A 86 -13.94 -24.03 -9.98
C VAL A 86 -12.91 -22.99 -9.55
N ILE A 87 -13.38 -21.91 -8.91
CA ILE A 87 -12.52 -20.91 -8.30
C ILE A 87 -11.75 -21.60 -7.15
N PRO A 88 -10.40 -21.60 -7.16
CA PRO A 88 -9.62 -22.25 -6.12
C PRO A 88 -9.86 -21.60 -4.74
N GLU A 89 -9.98 -22.41 -3.69
CA GLU A 89 -10.05 -21.88 -2.31
C GLU A 89 -8.67 -21.35 -1.87
N LEU A 90 -8.67 -20.27 -1.08
CA LEU A 90 -7.50 -19.82 -0.33
C LEU A 90 -7.07 -20.89 0.69
N PRO A 91 -5.76 -21.04 0.99
CA PRO A 91 -5.27 -21.98 1.98
C PRO A 91 -5.83 -21.67 3.38
N LYS A 92 -6.26 -22.71 4.10
CA LYS A 92 -6.83 -22.58 5.45
C LYS A 92 -5.78 -22.26 6.52
N ASP A 93 -4.58 -22.80 6.34
CA ASP A 93 -3.42 -22.59 7.20
C ASP A 93 -2.39 -21.70 6.45
N ALA A 94 -2.84 -20.52 6.01
CA ALA A 94 -2.04 -19.63 5.17
C ALA A 94 -0.76 -19.14 5.87
N ARG A 95 0.19 -18.68 5.06
CA ARG A 95 1.24 -17.74 5.45
C ARG A 95 1.18 -16.54 4.52
N VAL A 96 1.58 -15.37 4.99
CA VAL A 96 1.68 -14.17 4.14
C VAL A 96 3.10 -13.63 4.15
N VAL A 97 3.65 -13.39 2.96
CA VAL A 97 4.93 -12.68 2.79
C VAL A 97 4.63 -11.34 2.15
N VAL A 98 4.75 -10.26 2.91
CA VAL A 98 4.63 -8.89 2.41
C VAL A 98 6.00 -8.43 1.96
N VAL A 99 6.14 -8.01 0.71
CA VAL A 99 7.35 -7.38 0.16
C VAL A 99 7.02 -5.92 -0.15
N SER A 100 7.59 -5.00 0.61
CA SER A 100 7.48 -3.55 0.36
C SER A 100 8.74 -3.05 -0.30
N ILE A 101 8.62 -2.47 -1.49
CA ILE A 101 9.74 -1.92 -2.27
C ILE A 101 9.68 -0.39 -2.17
N ASP A 102 10.54 0.18 -1.32
CA ASP A 102 10.51 1.57 -0.87
C ASP A 102 10.77 2.53 -2.05
N GLY A 103 9.87 3.47 -2.30
CA GLY A 103 9.97 4.41 -3.41
C GLY A 103 9.77 3.80 -4.82
N LEU A 104 9.23 2.58 -4.95
CA LEU A 104 8.91 1.98 -6.25
C LEU A 104 7.69 2.65 -6.91
N ALA A 105 7.95 3.58 -7.81
CA ALA A 105 6.91 4.19 -8.66
C ALA A 105 6.33 3.20 -9.67
N SER A 106 4.99 3.17 -9.84
CA SER A 106 4.31 2.23 -10.74
C SER A 106 4.81 2.23 -12.18
N TYR A 107 5.29 3.37 -12.71
CA TYR A 107 5.82 3.44 -14.07
C TYR A 107 7.08 2.59 -14.28
N ALA A 108 7.77 2.18 -13.21
CA ALA A 108 8.98 1.38 -13.26
C ALA A 108 8.68 -0.12 -13.34
N VAL A 109 7.44 -0.53 -13.05
CA VAL A 109 7.01 -1.93 -13.14
C VAL A 109 6.81 -2.29 -14.60
N THR A 110 7.82 -2.91 -15.20
CA THR A 110 7.90 -3.23 -16.63
C THR A 110 8.53 -4.60 -16.84
N GLU A 111 8.30 -5.25 -17.98
CA GLU A 111 8.89 -6.56 -18.28
C GLU A 111 10.43 -6.53 -18.25
N GLU A 112 11.02 -5.38 -18.58
CA GLU A 112 12.47 -5.21 -18.62
C GLU A 112 13.07 -4.99 -17.22
N LEU A 113 12.49 -4.08 -16.42
CA LEU A 113 13.03 -3.70 -15.11
C LEU A 113 12.63 -4.68 -14.00
N THR A 114 11.42 -5.22 -14.06
CA THR A 114 10.82 -6.03 -12.99
C THR A 114 10.15 -7.30 -13.54
N PRO A 115 10.88 -8.21 -14.20
CA PRO A 115 10.31 -9.42 -14.78
C PRO A 115 9.62 -10.33 -13.76
N VAL A 116 10.10 -10.41 -12.51
CA VAL A 116 9.45 -11.22 -11.46
C VAL A 116 8.13 -10.58 -11.06
N LEU A 117 8.11 -9.29 -10.67
CA LEU A 117 6.90 -8.59 -10.28
C LEU A 117 5.86 -8.53 -11.41
N LYS A 118 6.30 -8.42 -12.67
CA LYS A 118 5.41 -8.55 -13.83
C LYS A 118 4.83 -9.95 -13.94
N GLY A 119 5.62 -11.00 -13.74
CA GLY A 119 5.12 -12.38 -13.68
C GLY A 119 4.09 -12.59 -12.56
N LEU A 120 4.29 -12.00 -11.38
CA LEU A 120 3.31 -12.03 -10.28
C LEU A 120 2.02 -11.26 -10.66
N LEU A 121 2.14 -10.09 -11.29
CA LEU A 121 1.00 -9.30 -11.77
C LEU A 121 0.18 -10.03 -12.84
N ASP A 122 0.86 -10.72 -13.77
CA ASP A 122 0.23 -11.42 -14.91
C ASP A 122 -0.32 -12.82 -14.54
N SER A 123 -0.11 -13.27 -13.29
CA SER A 123 -0.59 -14.57 -12.80
C SER A 123 -1.34 -14.51 -11.46
N GLY A 124 -1.44 -13.33 -10.83
CA GLY A 124 -2.16 -13.07 -9.59
C GLY A 124 -3.16 -11.92 -9.70
N ALA A 125 -3.66 -11.45 -8.57
CA ALA A 125 -4.57 -10.32 -8.49
C ALA A 125 -3.78 -9.04 -8.20
N GLY A 126 -3.80 -8.05 -9.07
CA GLY A 126 -3.02 -6.84 -8.86
C GLY A 126 -3.49 -5.60 -9.59
N THR A 127 -2.88 -4.46 -9.28
CA THR A 127 -3.03 -3.22 -10.04
C THR A 127 -1.75 -2.40 -9.95
N LEU A 128 -1.49 -1.58 -10.97
CA LEU A 128 -0.44 -0.56 -10.94
C LEU A 128 -0.98 0.82 -10.52
N ASN A 129 -2.28 0.92 -10.18
CA ASN A 129 -2.93 2.18 -9.84
C ASN A 129 -3.45 2.26 -8.39
N ALA A 130 -2.82 1.55 -7.46
CA ALA A 130 -3.12 1.67 -6.03
C ALA A 130 -2.59 3.01 -5.46
N ARG A 131 -2.92 3.30 -4.19
CA ARG A 131 -2.61 4.58 -3.54
C ARG A 131 -1.90 4.47 -2.19
N THR A 132 -1.06 5.46 -1.93
CA THR A 132 -0.50 5.72 -0.60
C THR A 132 -1.56 6.22 0.38
N ALA A 133 -1.15 6.50 1.61
CA ALA A 133 -1.85 7.43 2.49
C ALA A 133 -2.02 8.81 1.82
N VAL A 134 -3.06 9.54 2.23
CA VAL A 134 -3.43 10.82 1.60
C VAL A 134 -2.58 11.98 2.15
N GLU A 135 -2.14 11.89 3.40
CA GLU A 135 -1.55 13.03 4.10
C GLU A 135 -0.07 13.26 3.80
N MET A 136 0.65 12.23 3.36
CA MET A 136 2.04 12.31 2.87
C MET A 136 2.48 11.00 2.19
N THR A 137 3.35 11.11 1.19
CA THR A 137 3.98 10.01 0.44
C THR A 137 5.39 9.74 1.00
N VAL A 138 5.48 9.38 2.29
CA VAL A 138 6.74 9.25 3.03
C VAL A 138 6.84 7.89 3.72
N THR A 139 8.05 7.31 3.75
CA THR A 139 8.33 5.93 4.17
C THR A 139 7.68 5.47 5.47
N LEU A 140 8.19 5.95 6.61
CA LEU A 140 7.80 5.42 7.92
C LEU A 140 6.30 5.64 8.25
N PRO A 141 5.69 6.79 7.88
CA PRO A 141 4.25 6.98 7.99
C PRO A 141 3.45 5.96 7.15
N ASN A 142 3.75 5.80 5.85
CA ASN A 142 3.00 4.89 4.98
C ASN A 142 3.13 3.43 5.38
N HIS A 143 4.35 2.98 5.68
CA HIS A 143 4.59 1.63 6.18
C HIS A 143 3.88 1.39 7.53
N THR A 144 3.82 2.39 8.41
CA THR A 144 3.03 2.24 9.66
C THR A 144 1.53 2.12 9.35
N GLY A 145 1.04 2.77 8.29
CA GLY A 145 -0.29 2.51 7.71
C GLY A 145 -0.45 1.06 7.25
N MET A 146 0.52 0.49 6.50
CA MET A 146 0.50 -0.91 6.02
C MET A 146 0.37 -1.94 7.13
N VAL A 147 0.89 -1.67 8.34
CA VAL A 147 0.83 -2.62 9.48
C VAL A 147 -0.27 -2.30 10.49
N THR A 148 -0.98 -1.17 10.37
CA THR A 148 -2.08 -0.78 11.29
C THR A 148 -3.44 -0.64 10.62
N GLY A 149 -3.52 -0.56 9.29
CA GLY A 149 -4.76 -0.34 8.55
C GLY A 149 -5.36 1.06 8.78
N ARG A 150 -4.53 2.05 9.13
CA ARG A 150 -4.97 3.39 9.54
C ARG A 150 -4.40 4.51 8.65
N PRO A 151 -5.08 5.65 8.54
CA PRO A 151 -4.49 6.92 8.12
C PRO A 151 -3.31 7.34 9.00
N ILE A 152 -2.60 8.38 8.60
CA ILE A 152 -1.43 8.89 9.30
C ILE A 152 -1.85 9.81 10.46
N LEU A 153 -2.74 10.78 10.21
CA LEU A 153 -3.06 11.82 11.17
C LEU A 153 -4.03 11.35 12.25
N THR A 154 -3.71 11.63 13.52
CA THR A 154 -4.56 11.27 14.68
C THR A 154 -5.94 11.93 14.65
N ALA A 155 -6.06 13.08 13.98
CA ALA A 155 -7.34 13.76 13.73
C ALA A 155 -8.29 12.96 12.81
N LEU A 156 -7.75 12.04 12.01
CA LEU A 156 -8.49 11.11 11.14
C LEU A 156 -8.57 9.70 11.75
N GLY A 157 -8.37 9.55 13.07
CA GLY A 157 -8.26 8.24 13.73
C GLY A 157 -6.95 7.49 13.44
N GLY A 158 -5.98 8.18 12.83
CA GLY A 158 -4.72 7.62 12.36
C GLY A 158 -3.72 7.19 13.44
N HIS A 159 -2.69 6.45 13.01
CA HIS A 159 -1.65 5.87 13.88
C HIS A 159 -0.70 6.93 14.50
N GLY A 160 -0.64 8.13 13.93
CA GLY A 160 0.06 9.29 14.50
C GLY A 160 1.57 9.36 14.25
N VAL A 161 2.11 8.51 13.37
CA VAL A 161 3.53 8.57 12.98
C VAL A 161 3.68 9.55 11.82
N THR A 162 4.07 10.79 12.13
CA THR A 162 4.20 11.90 11.17
C THR A 162 5.65 12.33 10.93
N TRP A 163 6.60 11.44 11.19
CA TRP A 163 8.04 11.66 11.07
C TRP A 163 8.69 10.53 10.27
N ASN A 164 9.90 10.75 9.74
CA ASN A 164 10.63 9.76 8.95
C ASN A 164 12.06 9.48 9.44
N ASP A 165 12.55 10.21 10.43
CA ASP A 165 13.90 10.03 10.98
C ASP A 165 13.91 9.05 12.16
N PRO A 166 15.02 8.33 12.43
CA PRO A 166 15.19 7.54 13.64
C PRO A 166 14.95 8.37 14.91
N THR A 167 14.14 7.83 15.83
CA THR A 167 13.70 8.55 17.03
C THR A 167 13.24 7.59 18.13
N SER A 168 13.23 8.06 19.37
CA SER A 168 12.65 7.36 20.53
C SER A 168 11.13 7.49 20.64
N GLN A 169 10.48 8.23 19.73
CA GLN A 169 9.02 8.22 19.60
C GLN A 169 8.54 6.85 19.11
N ASN A 170 7.37 6.44 19.58
CA ASN A 170 6.68 5.19 19.21
C ASN A 170 5.35 5.52 18.54
N VAL A 171 4.71 4.52 17.91
CA VAL A 171 3.31 4.61 17.50
C VAL A 171 2.44 5.00 18.71
N ARG A 172 1.36 5.75 18.47
CA ARG A 172 0.44 6.19 19.52
C ARG A 172 -0.05 5.00 20.37
N SER A 173 0.02 5.13 21.69
CA SER A 173 -0.49 4.12 22.63
C SER A 173 -1.98 3.80 22.36
N GLY A 174 -2.31 2.51 22.37
CA GLY A 174 -3.65 2.00 22.02
C GLY A 174 -3.90 1.84 20.50
N VAL A 175 -2.86 1.92 19.67
CA VAL A 175 -2.92 1.54 18.25
C VAL A 175 -2.34 0.13 18.08
N ASP A 176 -3.22 -0.82 17.81
CA ASP A 176 -2.86 -2.19 17.44
C ASP A 176 -2.31 -2.28 16.01
N SER A 177 -1.65 -3.41 15.73
CA SER A 177 -1.06 -3.75 14.44
C SER A 177 -1.42 -5.18 14.01
N VAL A 178 -1.06 -5.51 12.78
CA VAL A 178 -1.08 -6.89 12.28
C VAL A 178 -0.25 -7.81 13.18
N PHE A 179 0.89 -7.35 13.70
CA PHE A 179 1.74 -8.10 14.63
C PHE A 179 1.04 -8.38 15.97
N THR A 180 0.39 -7.37 16.58
CA THR A 180 -0.38 -7.59 17.82
C THR A 180 -1.57 -8.53 17.60
N THR A 181 -2.19 -8.47 16.41
CA THR A 181 -3.33 -9.33 16.05
C THR A 181 -2.91 -10.79 15.85
N ILE A 182 -1.79 -11.04 15.17
CA ILE A 182 -1.20 -12.38 14.98
C ILE A 182 -0.75 -12.97 16.32
N ALA A 183 0.00 -12.21 17.13
CA ALA A 183 0.47 -12.66 18.44
C ALA A 183 -0.69 -12.96 19.41
N ALA A 184 -1.79 -12.19 19.36
CA ALA A 184 -2.99 -12.45 20.15
C ALA A 184 -3.72 -13.76 19.74
N ALA A 185 -3.56 -14.19 18.49
CA ALA A 185 -4.03 -15.49 18.00
C ALA A 185 -3.04 -16.65 18.27
N GLY A 186 -1.84 -16.35 18.78
CA GLY A 186 -0.76 -17.32 19.02
C GLY A 186 0.05 -17.69 17.78
N GLY A 187 -0.01 -16.88 16.71
CA GLY A 187 0.86 -17.00 15.54
C GLY A 187 2.18 -16.24 15.67
N GLU A 188 3.08 -16.44 14.70
CA GLU A 188 4.43 -15.85 14.69
C GLU A 188 4.62 -14.85 13.53
N SER A 189 5.38 -13.78 13.77
CA SER A 189 5.71 -12.78 12.74
C SER A 189 7.18 -12.37 12.73
N ALA A 190 7.73 -12.09 11.54
CA ALA A 190 9.09 -11.61 11.34
C ALA A 190 9.15 -10.37 10.45
N VAL A 191 10.13 -9.49 10.70
CA VAL A 191 10.34 -8.24 9.96
C VAL A 191 11.81 -8.13 9.56
N PHE A 192 12.06 -7.94 8.27
CA PHE A 192 13.39 -7.74 7.68
C PHE A 192 13.37 -6.39 6.95
N THR A 193 14.21 -5.43 7.34
CA THR A 193 14.07 -4.05 6.87
C THR A 193 15.38 -3.31 6.61
N GLY A 194 15.47 -2.67 5.45
CA GLY A 194 16.64 -1.90 5.02
C GLY A 194 16.81 -0.49 5.62
N LYS A 195 16.04 -0.09 6.64
CA LYS A 195 16.12 1.25 7.26
C LYS A 195 15.97 1.19 8.80
N GLU A 196 16.95 1.69 9.55
CA GLU A 196 17.00 1.72 11.04
C GLU A 196 15.72 2.22 11.72
N LYS A 197 15.06 3.21 11.11
CA LYS A 197 13.83 3.82 11.63
C LYS A 197 12.70 2.83 11.97
N PHE A 198 12.72 1.62 11.39
CA PHE A 198 11.73 0.56 11.62
C PHE A 198 11.88 -0.20 12.94
N GLU A 199 13.01 -0.08 13.66
CA GLU A 199 13.13 -0.57 15.04
C GLU A 199 12.01 -0.06 15.97
N MET A 200 11.45 1.10 15.63
CA MET A 200 10.32 1.73 16.31
C MET A 200 9.09 0.82 16.40
N TRP A 201 8.89 -0.13 15.47
CA TRP A 201 7.82 -1.12 15.56
C TRP A 201 8.03 -2.11 16.70
N GLY A 202 9.24 -2.65 16.88
CA GLY A 202 9.58 -3.51 18.02
C GLY A 202 9.44 -2.80 19.37
N ARG A 203 9.65 -1.48 19.42
CA ARG A 203 9.38 -0.65 20.60
C ARG A 203 7.89 -0.33 20.81
N SER A 204 7.10 -0.27 19.74
CA SER A 204 5.67 0.07 19.78
C SER A 204 4.80 -1.13 20.13
N TRP A 205 5.19 -2.33 19.69
CA TRP A 205 4.47 -3.59 19.94
C TRP A 205 5.41 -4.67 20.52
N PRO A 206 5.97 -4.44 21.72
CA PRO A 206 7.02 -5.29 22.29
C PRO A 206 6.53 -6.73 22.52
N GLY A 207 7.31 -7.70 22.04
CA GLY A 207 7.01 -9.13 22.17
C GLY A 207 5.93 -9.66 21.21
N THR A 208 5.61 -8.93 20.13
CA THR A 208 4.67 -9.38 19.09
C THR A 208 5.30 -9.57 17.71
N ILE A 209 6.57 -9.19 17.59
CA ILE A 209 7.44 -9.46 16.44
C ILE A 209 8.52 -10.41 16.97
N ASP A 210 8.56 -11.63 16.44
CA ASP A 210 9.41 -12.72 16.92
C ASP A 210 10.84 -12.63 16.38
N GLU A 211 11.02 -11.97 15.23
CA GLU A 211 12.32 -11.64 14.65
C GLU A 211 12.27 -10.26 13.98
N LEU A 212 13.26 -9.40 14.26
CA LEU A 212 13.36 -8.05 13.70
C LEU A 212 14.81 -7.78 13.28
N VAL A 213 15.09 -7.96 12.00
CA VAL A 213 16.42 -7.72 11.41
C VAL A 213 16.42 -6.37 10.69
N VAL A 214 17.39 -5.55 11.03
CA VAL A 214 17.72 -4.30 10.33
C VAL A 214 19.09 -4.47 9.68
N ASP A 215 19.16 -4.38 8.35
CA ASP A 215 20.42 -4.37 7.60
C ASP A 215 20.26 -3.55 6.32
N GLU A 216 21.12 -2.54 6.12
CA GLU A 216 21.10 -1.67 4.93
C GLU A 216 21.62 -2.38 3.66
N SER A 217 22.28 -3.53 3.81
CA SER A 217 22.73 -4.38 2.71
C SER A 217 21.58 -5.24 2.19
N LEU A 218 21.08 -4.95 0.98
CA LEU A 218 20.02 -5.75 0.35
C LEU A 218 20.38 -7.24 0.26
N ASP A 219 21.63 -7.56 -0.11
CA ASP A 219 22.08 -8.95 -0.24
C ASP A 219 21.98 -9.70 1.11
N ALA A 220 22.52 -9.10 2.19
CA ALA A 220 22.49 -9.70 3.52
C ALA A 220 21.08 -9.80 4.11
N LEU A 221 20.24 -8.78 3.86
CA LEU A 221 18.85 -8.76 4.29
C LEU A 221 18.00 -9.79 3.53
N THR A 222 18.27 -10.01 2.25
CA THR A 222 17.61 -11.04 1.43
C THR A 222 18.04 -12.43 1.89
N ASP A 223 19.34 -12.66 2.13
CA ASP A 223 19.86 -13.92 2.69
C ASP A 223 19.22 -14.24 4.05
N ALA A 224 19.06 -13.24 4.93
CA ALA A 224 18.38 -13.40 6.21
C ALA A 224 16.89 -13.75 6.04
N THR A 225 16.18 -13.04 5.16
CA THR A 225 14.76 -13.30 4.85
C THR A 225 14.54 -14.70 4.28
N VAL A 226 15.38 -15.11 3.32
CA VAL A 226 15.36 -16.45 2.70
C VAL A 226 15.67 -17.54 3.73
N THR A 227 16.66 -17.30 4.61
CA THR A 227 17.02 -18.22 5.69
C THR A 227 15.85 -18.42 6.65
N ASP A 228 15.15 -17.36 7.05
CA ASP A 228 13.97 -17.46 7.91
C ASP A 228 12.83 -18.25 7.26
N LEU A 229 12.50 -17.95 6.00
CA LEU A 229 11.49 -18.70 5.23
C LEU A 229 11.82 -20.19 5.08
N GLN A 230 13.10 -20.56 5.11
CA GLN A 230 13.55 -21.94 5.08
C GLN A 230 13.46 -22.64 6.44
N GLN A 231 13.78 -21.92 7.53
CA GLN A 231 13.94 -22.49 8.88
C GLN A 231 12.67 -22.42 9.73
N HIS A 232 11.80 -21.43 9.51
CA HIS A 232 10.65 -21.14 10.37
C HIS A 232 9.29 -21.28 9.66
N ARG A 233 8.22 -21.39 10.47
CA ARG A 233 6.84 -21.19 10.03
C ARG A 233 6.29 -19.93 10.69
N ARG A 234 6.68 -18.78 10.12
CA ARG A 234 5.99 -17.51 10.38
C ARG A 234 4.63 -17.51 9.68
N ASP A 235 3.63 -16.92 10.31
CA ASP A 235 2.35 -16.61 9.68
C ASP A 235 2.46 -15.31 8.85
N LEU A 236 3.29 -14.37 9.30
CA LEU A 236 3.67 -13.17 8.54
C LEU A 236 5.20 -13.01 8.45
N VAL A 237 5.71 -12.79 7.24
CA VAL A 237 7.03 -12.17 7.02
C VAL A 237 6.84 -10.82 6.33
N PHE A 238 7.39 -9.75 6.89
CA PHE A 238 7.42 -8.43 6.27
C PHE A 238 8.85 -8.09 5.82
N PHE A 239 9.09 -8.09 4.52
CA PHE A 239 10.38 -7.79 3.92
C PHE A 239 10.34 -6.40 3.24
N HIS A 240 11.17 -5.48 3.72
CA HIS A 240 11.24 -4.10 3.26
C HIS A 240 12.59 -3.82 2.57
N ILE A 241 12.51 -3.55 1.26
CA ILE A 241 13.63 -3.26 0.38
C ILE A 241 13.77 -1.73 0.25
N ALA A 242 14.78 -1.16 0.90
CA ALA A 242 15.02 0.28 0.96
C ALA A 242 15.64 0.90 -0.32
N GLU A 243 16.15 0.05 -1.21
CA GLU A 243 17.23 0.42 -2.13
C GLU A 243 16.81 1.36 -3.27
N THR A 244 15.59 1.18 -3.77
CA THR A 244 15.00 1.98 -4.84
C THR A 244 14.82 3.44 -4.45
N ASP A 245 14.37 3.72 -3.23
CA ASP A 245 14.33 5.08 -2.66
C ASP A 245 15.72 5.67 -2.45
N VAL A 246 16.67 4.88 -1.91
CA VAL A 246 18.07 5.34 -1.74
C VAL A 246 18.66 5.77 -3.08
N ALA A 247 18.44 5.01 -4.15
CA ALA A 247 18.87 5.37 -5.50
C ALA A 247 18.09 6.57 -6.08
N GLY A 248 16.78 6.64 -5.81
CA GLY A 248 15.91 7.77 -6.18
C GLY A 248 16.39 9.09 -5.58
N HIS A 249 16.69 9.11 -4.28
CA HIS A 249 17.27 10.26 -3.59
C HIS A 249 18.69 10.61 -4.09
N ALA A 250 19.55 9.61 -4.30
CA ALA A 250 20.93 9.85 -4.71
C ALA A 250 21.05 10.34 -6.17
N HIS A 251 20.32 9.74 -7.11
CA HIS A 251 20.51 9.90 -8.55
C HIS A 251 19.30 10.49 -9.28
N GLY A 252 18.10 10.29 -8.74
CA GLY A 252 16.84 10.75 -9.27
C GLY A 252 15.95 9.59 -9.72
N TRP A 253 14.65 9.70 -9.49
CA TRP A 253 13.67 8.70 -9.91
C TRP A 253 13.69 8.54 -11.44
N GLY A 254 13.70 7.29 -11.92
CA GLY A 254 13.83 6.98 -13.35
C GLY A 254 15.18 7.37 -13.98
N SER A 255 16.23 7.54 -13.18
CA SER A 255 17.62 7.56 -13.66
C SER A 255 18.14 6.12 -13.85
N PRO A 256 19.22 5.87 -14.63
CA PRO A 256 19.78 4.53 -14.79
C PRO A 256 20.14 3.85 -13.46
N ALA A 257 20.66 4.60 -12.48
CA ALA A 257 20.97 4.05 -11.16
C ALA A 257 19.72 3.68 -10.33
N TYR A 258 18.60 4.39 -10.53
CA TYR A 258 17.31 4.00 -9.97
C TYR A 258 16.77 2.74 -10.67
N GLU A 259 16.87 2.67 -12.00
CA GLU A 259 16.43 1.51 -12.79
C GLU A 259 17.27 0.25 -12.48
N ASP A 260 18.58 0.38 -12.23
CA ASP A 260 19.44 -0.70 -11.72
C ASP A 260 19.03 -1.15 -10.31
N ALA A 261 18.63 -0.22 -9.43
CA ALA A 261 18.12 -0.56 -8.10
C ALA A 261 16.76 -1.28 -8.15
N VAL A 262 15.87 -0.88 -9.07
CA VAL A 262 14.61 -1.58 -9.34
C VAL A 262 14.86 -3.03 -9.79
N ARG A 263 15.85 -3.26 -10.67
CA ARG A 263 16.25 -4.63 -11.08
C ARG A 263 16.79 -5.46 -9.92
N ARG A 264 17.54 -4.86 -8.99
CA ARG A 264 18.06 -5.56 -7.80
C ARG A 264 16.96 -5.88 -6.79
N ALA A 265 16.00 -4.97 -6.58
CA ALA A 265 14.81 -5.24 -5.79
C ALA A 265 13.95 -6.38 -6.37
N ASP A 266 13.74 -6.41 -7.70
CA ASP A 266 13.02 -7.50 -8.38
C ASP A 266 13.77 -8.84 -8.30
N SER A 267 15.11 -8.82 -8.36
CA SER A 267 15.93 -10.01 -8.14
C SER A 267 15.81 -10.55 -6.70
N ALA A 268 15.75 -9.68 -5.68
CA ALA A 268 15.53 -10.08 -4.30
C ALA A 268 14.12 -10.67 -4.08
N LEU A 269 13.09 -10.05 -4.66
CA LEU A 269 11.74 -10.63 -4.75
C LEU A 269 11.77 -12.02 -5.43
N GLY A 270 12.54 -12.17 -6.51
CA GLY A 270 12.77 -13.45 -7.19
C GLY A 270 13.33 -14.54 -6.28
N GLN A 271 14.29 -14.22 -5.41
CA GLN A 271 14.85 -15.18 -4.44
C GLN A 271 13.82 -15.60 -3.37
N VAL A 272 12.97 -14.67 -2.93
CA VAL A 272 11.85 -14.97 -2.02
C VAL A 272 10.83 -15.91 -2.68
N VAL A 273 10.38 -15.59 -3.90
CA VAL A 273 9.42 -16.43 -4.66
C VAL A 273 10.00 -17.82 -4.93
N GLN A 274 11.25 -17.93 -5.41
CA GLN A 274 11.92 -19.21 -5.63
C GLN A 274 12.05 -20.04 -4.34
N THR A 275 12.29 -19.39 -3.19
CA THR A 275 12.37 -20.08 -1.88
C THR A 275 11.01 -20.65 -1.44
N ILE A 276 9.91 -19.98 -1.78
CA ILE A 276 8.54 -20.45 -1.57
C ILE A 276 8.25 -21.64 -2.50
N GLU A 277 8.50 -21.50 -3.80
CA GLU A 277 8.20 -22.52 -4.82
C GLU A 277 9.04 -23.80 -4.67
N ALA A 278 10.28 -23.68 -4.18
CA ALA A 278 11.20 -24.81 -4.00
C ALA A 278 10.74 -25.85 -2.94
N ASP A 279 9.74 -25.53 -2.11
CA ASP A 279 9.16 -26.44 -1.13
C ASP A 279 7.65 -26.65 -1.37
N PRO A 280 7.20 -27.88 -1.65
CA PRO A 280 5.80 -28.16 -1.97
C PRO A 280 4.78 -27.90 -0.85
N ARG A 281 5.22 -27.65 0.39
CA ARG A 281 4.34 -27.19 1.48
C ARG A 281 4.23 -25.67 1.44
N ARG A 282 5.36 -24.94 1.42
CA ARG A 282 5.38 -23.46 1.27
C ARG A 282 4.60 -23.00 0.05
N ALA A 283 4.82 -23.61 -1.12
CA ALA A 283 4.09 -23.30 -2.34
C ALA A 283 2.56 -23.51 -2.28
N ARG A 284 2.05 -24.23 -1.27
CA ARG A 284 0.61 -24.48 -1.04
C ARG A 284 0.01 -23.64 0.09
N GLU A 285 0.82 -23.05 0.96
CA GLU A 285 0.36 -22.27 2.11
C GLU A 285 0.69 -20.76 2.00
N THR A 286 1.75 -20.39 1.28
CA THR A 286 2.24 -19.01 1.25
C THR A 286 1.62 -18.17 0.13
N ILE A 287 1.05 -17.02 0.51
CA ILE A 287 0.62 -15.94 -0.38
C ILE A 287 1.63 -14.79 -0.27
N VAL A 288 2.01 -14.20 -1.40
CA VAL A 288 2.90 -13.04 -1.50
C VAL A 288 2.07 -11.79 -1.79
N VAL A 289 2.32 -10.71 -1.05
CA VAL A 289 1.76 -9.38 -1.30
C VAL A 289 2.91 -8.43 -1.59
N VAL A 290 2.95 -7.81 -2.77
CA VAL A 290 3.99 -6.84 -3.16
C VAL A 290 3.38 -5.45 -3.33
N THR A 291 3.96 -4.45 -2.68
CA THR A 291 3.52 -3.04 -2.83
C THR A 291 4.66 -2.05 -2.56
N ALA A 292 4.33 -0.76 -2.51
CA ALA A 292 5.24 0.32 -2.17
C ALA A 292 4.58 1.32 -1.22
N ASP A 293 5.41 2.12 -0.56
CA ASP A 293 5.03 3.19 0.36
C ASP A 293 4.84 4.54 -0.32
N HIS A 294 5.57 4.77 -1.40
CA HIS A 294 5.46 5.87 -2.36
C HIS A 294 6.16 5.49 -3.67
N GLY A 295 5.99 6.34 -4.69
CA GLY A 295 6.86 6.39 -5.85
C GLY A 295 7.76 7.63 -5.83
N GLY A 296 7.94 8.25 -6.98
CA GLY A 296 8.67 9.51 -7.13
C GLY A 296 8.69 10.02 -8.56
N LEU A 297 8.50 11.33 -8.74
CA LEU A 297 8.50 11.98 -10.05
C LEU A 297 9.85 11.86 -10.80
N ARG A 298 9.81 11.45 -12.08
CA ARG A 298 11.01 11.26 -12.90
C ARG A 298 11.92 12.50 -12.92
N GLY A 299 13.21 12.27 -12.71
CA GLY A 299 14.25 13.30 -12.66
C GLY A 299 14.33 14.10 -11.35
N GLN A 300 13.35 13.97 -10.44
CA GLN A 300 13.43 14.55 -9.11
C GLN A 300 14.25 13.65 -8.17
N LYS A 301 14.84 14.26 -7.14
CA LYS A 301 15.58 13.59 -6.05
C LYS A 301 14.87 13.65 -4.69
N ARG A 302 13.59 14.04 -4.73
CA ARG A 302 12.70 14.18 -3.59
C ARG A 302 11.30 13.78 -4.06
N HIS A 303 10.55 13.23 -3.13
CA HIS A 303 9.13 12.92 -3.19
C HIS A 303 8.46 13.64 -2.02
N GLY A 304 7.13 13.56 -1.92
CA GLY A 304 6.31 14.29 -0.95
C GLY A 304 5.43 15.37 -1.56
N ASP A 305 5.38 15.50 -2.90
CA ASP A 305 4.51 16.46 -3.56
C ASP A 305 3.10 15.87 -3.72
N ALA A 306 2.14 16.41 -2.97
CA ALA A 306 0.74 16.00 -3.04
C ALA A 306 0.08 16.25 -4.42
N GLY A 307 0.72 17.03 -5.30
CA GLY A 307 0.31 17.22 -6.69
C GLY A 307 0.92 16.23 -7.69
N ALA A 308 1.99 15.49 -7.32
CA ALA A 308 2.69 14.56 -8.22
C ALA A 308 2.06 13.17 -8.14
N ALA A 309 1.40 12.74 -9.22
CA ALA A 309 0.74 11.43 -9.26
C ALA A 309 1.74 10.27 -9.10
N GLU A 310 2.95 10.43 -9.61
CA GLU A 310 4.05 9.49 -9.50
C GLU A 310 4.54 9.27 -8.06
N ASP A 311 4.30 10.20 -7.13
CA ASP A 311 4.66 10.05 -5.72
C ASP A 311 3.65 9.15 -4.96
N TYR A 312 2.35 9.20 -5.32
CA TYR A 312 1.28 8.44 -4.64
C TYR A 312 0.71 7.25 -5.41
N THR A 313 1.09 7.06 -6.68
CA THR A 313 0.66 5.93 -7.51
C THR A 313 1.67 4.79 -7.41
N ILE A 314 1.22 3.69 -6.82
CA ILE A 314 2.04 2.56 -6.40
C ILE A 314 1.50 1.23 -6.94
N PRO A 315 2.35 0.21 -7.12
CA PRO A 315 1.90 -1.14 -7.39
C PRO A 315 1.25 -1.76 -6.15
N PHE A 316 0.27 -2.64 -6.36
CA PHE A 316 -0.26 -3.55 -5.35
C PHE A 316 -0.58 -4.87 -6.03
N VAL A 317 0.14 -5.93 -5.68
CA VAL A 317 0.02 -7.25 -6.30
C VAL A 317 -0.10 -8.32 -5.22
N VAL A 318 -1.00 -9.26 -5.42
CA VAL A 318 -1.18 -10.44 -4.57
C VAL A 318 -1.06 -11.68 -5.45
N TRP A 319 -0.25 -12.65 -5.01
CA TRP A 319 0.02 -13.86 -5.77
C TRP A 319 0.16 -15.06 -4.84
N GLY A 320 -0.35 -16.21 -5.25
CA GLY A 320 -0.23 -17.44 -4.47
C GLY A 320 -1.41 -18.40 -4.66
N PRO A 321 -1.46 -19.49 -3.87
CA PRO A 321 -2.55 -20.46 -3.94
C PRO A 321 -3.89 -19.82 -3.57
N GLY A 322 -4.92 -20.05 -4.38
CA GLY A 322 -6.27 -19.53 -4.15
C GLY A 322 -6.53 -18.11 -4.67
N VAL A 323 -5.49 -17.41 -5.17
CA VAL A 323 -5.62 -16.08 -5.77
C VAL A 323 -5.93 -16.23 -7.27
N VAL A 324 -6.97 -15.58 -7.77
CA VAL A 324 -7.27 -15.55 -9.22
C VAL A 324 -6.50 -14.46 -9.94
N HIS A 325 -6.21 -14.69 -11.22
CA HIS A 325 -5.59 -13.68 -12.06
C HIS A 325 -6.60 -12.58 -12.45
N GLY A 326 -6.27 -11.32 -12.17
CA GLY A 326 -7.06 -10.18 -12.62
C GLY A 326 -6.64 -8.82 -12.07
N ASP A 327 -7.11 -7.76 -12.73
CA ASP A 327 -7.02 -6.41 -12.16
C ASP A 327 -7.90 -6.28 -10.91
N LEU A 328 -7.33 -5.73 -9.83
CA LEU A 328 -8.02 -5.62 -8.53
C LEU A 328 -9.28 -4.76 -8.59
N TYR A 329 -9.34 -3.70 -9.40
CA TYR A 329 -10.54 -2.88 -9.56
C TYR A 329 -11.63 -3.60 -10.36
N ARG A 330 -11.25 -4.43 -11.34
CA ARG A 330 -12.19 -5.29 -12.06
C ARG A 330 -12.76 -6.40 -11.19
N LEU A 331 -11.96 -6.97 -10.29
CA LEU A 331 -12.41 -8.00 -9.33
C LEU A 331 -13.36 -7.40 -8.27
N ASN A 332 -13.13 -6.15 -7.88
CA ASN A 332 -13.81 -5.51 -6.75
C ASN A 332 -14.65 -4.27 -7.16
N ALA A 333 -15.29 -4.33 -8.33
CA ALA A 333 -15.91 -3.16 -8.98
C ALA A 333 -17.11 -2.56 -8.22
N ASP A 334 -17.70 -3.29 -7.28
CA ASP A 334 -18.81 -2.81 -6.44
C ASP A 334 -18.31 -1.96 -5.25
N ASP A 335 -17.13 -2.28 -4.70
CA ASP A 335 -16.64 -1.70 -3.44
C ASP A 335 -15.29 -0.92 -3.57
N TYR A 336 -14.62 -1.01 -4.72
CA TYR A 336 -13.38 -0.28 -5.01
C TYR A 336 -13.44 0.41 -6.38
N ALA A 337 -12.87 1.61 -6.47
CA ALA A 337 -12.85 2.42 -7.68
C ALA A 337 -11.43 2.76 -8.12
N ASP A 338 -11.12 2.57 -9.41
CA ASP A 338 -9.88 3.04 -10.01
C ASP A 338 -9.79 4.57 -9.89
N PRO A 339 -8.78 5.13 -9.21
CA PRO A 339 -8.65 6.57 -8.96
C PRO A 339 -8.18 7.38 -10.19
N GLY A 340 -7.89 6.74 -11.32
CA GLY A 340 -7.28 7.38 -12.48
C GLY A 340 -5.94 8.03 -12.13
N SER A 341 -5.78 9.33 -12.39
CA SER A 341 -4.63 10.11 -11.93
C SER A 341 -4.83 10.83 -10.60
N GLY A 342 -6.00 10.70 -9.95
CA GLY A 342 -6.32 11.42 -8.71
C GLY A 342 -5.79 10.73 -7.45
N GLN A 343 -5.80 11.46 -6.34
CA GLN A 343 -5.63 10.92 -4.97
C GLN A 343 -6.91 11.21 -4.18
N PRO A 344 -7.90 10.28 -4.17
CA PRO A 344 -9.14 10.47 -3.41
C PRO A 344 -8.86 10.65 -1.91
N SER A 345 -9.72 11.39 -1.22
CA SER A 345 -9.76 11.42 0.25
C SER A 345 -10.28 10.08 0.82
N TYR A 346 -10.22 9.91 2.15
CA TYR A 346 -10.76 8.72 2.81
C TYR A 346 -12.29 8.63 2.74
N ASP A 347 -13.00 9.76 2.66
CA ASP A 347 -14.47 9.82 2.48
C ASP A 347 -14.90 9.77 0.98
N GLY A 348 -13.95 9.60 0.06
CA GLY A 348 -14.21 9.57 -1.39
C GLY A 348 -14.44 8.16 -1.94
N PRO A 349 -14.46 7.99 -3.28
CA PRO A 349 -14.34 6.68 -3.91
C PRO A 349 -13.10 5.95 -3.37
N ARG A 350 -13.23 4.67 -3.01
CA ARG A 350 -12.19 3.90 -2.31
C ARG A 350 -11.20 3.26 -3.31
N PRO A 351 -9.97 3.78 -3.47
CA PRO A 351 -8.93 3.03 -4.18
C PRO A 351 -8.39 1.90 -3.31
N VAL A 352 -7.75 0.90 -3.91
CA VAL A 352 -6.84 0.01 -3.17
C VAL A 352 -5.71 0.88 -2.60
N ARG A 353 -5.39 0.72 -1.31
CA ARG A 353 -4.30 1.47 -0.65
C ARG A 353 -3.24 0.54 -0.10
N ASN A 354 -1.99 1.02 0.02
CA ASN A 354 -0.95 0.28 0.73
C ASN A 354 -1.35 -0.08 2.18
N ALA A 355 -2.10 0.79 2.85
CA ALA A 355 -2.66 0.51 4.17
C ALA A 355 -3.67 -0.66 4.21
N SER A 356 -4.24 -1.10 3.07
CA SER A 356 -5.06 -2.31 3.00
C SER A 356 -4.26 -3.58 3.33
N VAL A 357 -2.92 -3.56 3.26
CA VAL A 357 -2.06 -4.70 3.64
C VAL A 357 -2.42 -5.25 5.03
N ALA A 358 -2.69 -4.42 6.03
CA ALA A 358 -2.96 -4.86 7.39
C ALA A 358 -4.19 -5.78 7.50
N ASN A 359 -5.26 -5.41 6.81
CA ASN A 359 -6.52 -6.13 6.87
C ASN A 359 -6.62 -7.27 5.84
N LEU A 360 -5.92 -7.12 4.70
CA LEU A 360 -5.67 -8.22 3.79
C LEU A 360 -4.86 -9.35 4.46
N VAL A 361 -3.75 -9.03 5.15
CA VAL A 361 -2.95 -10.05 5.86
C VAL A 361 -3.79 -10.78 6.90
N THR A 362 -4.54 -10.06 7.74
CA THR A 362 -5.40 -10.69 8.74
C THR A 362 -6.49 -11.56 8.11
N ARG A 363 -7.14 -11.10 7.02
CA ARG A 363 -8.12 -11.89 6.23
C ARG A 363 -7.52 -13.20 5.74
N LEU A 364 -6.34 -13.13 5.13
CA LEU A 364 -5.65 -14.30 4.58
C LEU A 364 -5.26 -15.31 5.67
N LEU A 365 -4.95 -14.84 6.88
CA LEU A 365 -4.68 -15.67 8.06
C LEU A 365 -5.94 -16.14 8.81
N GLY A 366 -7.15 -15.85 8.30
CA GLY A 366 -8.40 -16.20 8.97
C GLY A 366 -8.69 -15.42 10.26
N LEU A 367 -8.00 -14.30 10.45
CA LEU A 367 -8.15 -13.38 11.59
C LEU A 367 -9.07 -12.22 11.23
N GLY A 368 -9.75 -11.65 12.23
CA GLY A 368 -10.49 -10.39 12.05
C GLY A 368 -9.56 -9.20 11.81
N ALA A 369 -10.12 -8.12 11.26
CA ALA A 369 -9.40 -6.88 10.98
C ALA A 369 -8.64 -6.34 12.21
N VAL A 370 -7.50 -5.68 11.96
CA VAL A 370 -6.65 -5.11 13.00
C VAL A 370 -7.47 -4.12 13.87
N PRO A 371 -7.45 -4.22 15.21
CA PRO A 371 -8.34 -3.46 16.07
C PRO A 371 -8.33 -1.94 15.83
N GLY A 372 -9.49 -1.42 15.42
CA GLY A 372 -9.72 0.00 15.14
C GLY A 372 -8.98 0.54 13.91
N SER A 373 -8.47 -0.33 13.02
CA SER A 373 -8.17 0.04 11.64
C SER A 373 -9.37 0.72 10.96
N LEU A 374 -9.13 1.43 9.86
CA LEU A 374 -10.11 2.25 9.15
C LEU A 374 -10.08 2.04 7.62
N ILE A 375 -9.22 1.16 7.12
CA ILE A 375 -8.99 0.89 5.70
C ILE A 375 -9.15 -0.61 5.49
N ASP A 376 -10.04 -1.04 4.58
CA ASP A 376 -10.39 -2.46 4.37
C ASP A 376 -10.88 -3.16 5.67
N THR A 377 -11.66 -2.45 6.50
CA THR A 377 -12.13 -2.96 7.81
C THR A 377 -13.08 -4.14 7.71
N ASP A 378 -13.86 -4.20 6.64
CA ASP A 378 -14.78 -5.31 6.36
C ASP A 378 -14.05 -6.48 5.68
N GLN A 379 -12.74 -6.36 5.46
CA GLN A 379 -11.89 -7.36 4.81
C GLN A 379 -12.47 -7.78 3.46
N ASP A 380 -12.80 -6.79 2.64
CA ASP A 380 -13.63 -6.92 1.44
C ASP A 380 -12.84 -6.79 0.13
N LEU A 381 -11.52 -6.55 0.20
CA LEU A 381 -10.64 -6.72 -0.96
C LEU A 381 -10.57 -8.22 -1.36
N ASP A 382 -11.40 -8.62 -2.32
CA ASP A 382 -11.45 -9.99 -2.82
C ASP A 382 -10.39 -10.26 -3.90
N LEU A 383 -10.02 -11.52 -3.95
CA LEU A 383 -8.91 -12.08 -4.73
C LEU A 383 -9.37 -13.29 -5.55
N ARG A 384 -10.67 -13.41 -5.84
CA ARG A 384 -11.32 -14.62 -6.35
C ARG A 384 -12.40 -14.34 -7.41
#